data_AF-A0A561TXW1-F1
#
_entry.id   AF-A0A561TXW1-F1
#
_cell.length_a   1.000
_cell.length_b   1.000
_cell.length_c   1.000
_cell.angle_alpha   90.00
_cell.angle_beta   90.00
_cell.angle_gamma   90.00
#
_symmetry.space_group_name_H-M   'P 1'
#
loop_
_entity.id
_entity.type
_entity.pdbx_description
1 polymer ?
#
loop_
_entity_poly.entity_id
_entity_poly.type
_entity_poly.pdbx_seq_one_letter_code
_entity_poly.pdbx_strand_id
1 'polypeptide(L)'
;MANRGAPPRPPTAATDWSAHRVRQEFPDFDATAGGPLRFTGEMVYPWQFEEDPALVPLRGAAEALAARTDWPALYDLDRLAANEVPVLAAVYHDDMFVDREQALVTADAVRGLRTWVTDAYAHDGVRADAAVLDRLIAMGRGEV
;
A
#
# COMPACT_ATOMS: atom_id res chain seq x y z
N MET A 1 -0.42 -21.29 -2.28
CA MET A 1 0.75 -21.77 -1.51
C MET A 1 1.90 -20.81 -1.82
N ALA A 2 1.96 -19.69 -1.10
CA ALA A 2 2.91 -18.60 -1.35
C ALA A 2 4.22 -18.82 -0.56
N ASN A 3 5.34 -18.46 -1.19
CA ASN A 3 6.70 -18.68 -0.75
C ASN A 3 7.02 -17.90 0.55
N ARG A 4 7.01 -18.57 1.71
CA ARG A 4 7.15 -17.97 3.06
C ARG A 4 8.59 -17.72 3.53
N GLY A 5 9.54 -17.40 2.65
CA GLY A 5 10.95 -17.32 3.10
C GLY A 5 11.93 -16.52 2.26
N ALA A 6 11.50 -15.79 1.24
CA ALA A 6 12.40 -14.92 0.49
C ALA A 6 12.14 -13.45 0.89
N PRO A 7 13.19 -12.65 1.16
CA PRO A 7 13.03 -11.21 1.28
C PRO A 7 12.42 -10.67 -0.03
N PRO A 8 11.52 -9.67 0.03
CA PRO A 8 10.86 -9.13 -1.15
C PRO A 8 11.93 -8.59 -2.11
N ARG A 9 12.00 -9.15 -3.32
CA ARG A 9 12.80 -8.54 -4.39
C ARG A 9 12.17 -7.19 -4.75
N PRO A 10 12.97 -6.15 -5.02
CA PRO A 10 12.44 -4.93 -5.62
C PRO A 10 11.73 -5.30 -6.94
N PRO A 11 10.58 -4.67 -7.26
CA PRO A 11 9.87 -4.98 -8.48
C PRO A 11 10.70 -4.50 -9.69
N THR A 12 11.47 -5.40 -10.28
CA THR A 12 12.14 -5.19 -11.58
C THR A 12 11.19 -5.44 -12.76
N ALA A 13 9.88 -5.33 -12.52
CA ALA A 13 8.84 -5.72 -13.44
C ALA A 13 7.87 -4.55 -13.60
N ALA A 14 7.29 -4.47 -14.80
CA ALA A 14 6.20 -3.56 -15.09
C ALA A 14 5.07 -3.75 -14.09
N THR A 15 4.47 -2.63 -13.65
CA THR A 15 3.21 -2.74 -12.91
C THR A 15 2.15 -3.37 -13.80
N ASP A 16 2.24 -3.12 -15.12
CA ASP A 16 1.41 -3.73 -16.16
C ASP A 16 -0.06 -3.69 -15.77
N TRP A 17 -0.51 -2.49 -15.38
CA TRP A 17 -1.85 -2.24 -14.88
C TRP A 17 -2.27 -3.25 -13.79
N SER A 18 -1.44 -3.43 -12.76
CA SER A 18 -1.61 -4.46 -11.73
C SER A 18 -3.01 -4.50 -11.12
N ALA A 19 -3.57 -3.34 -10.75
CA ALA A 19 -4.94 -3.24 -10.26
C ALA A 19 -5.96 -3.78 -11.28
N HIS A 20 -5.80 -3.45 -12.57
CA HIS A 20 -6.67 -3.95 -13.63
C HIS A 20 -6.56 -5.47 -13.78
N ARG A 21 -5.34 -6.01 -13.82
CA ARG A 21 -5.10 -7.46 -13.97
C ARG A 21 -5.61 -8.24 -12.77
N VAL A 22 -5.26 -7.82 -11.56
CA VAL A 22 -5.68 -8.47 -10.32
C VAL A 22 -7.20 -8.42 -10.17
N ARG A 23 -7.86 -7.30 -10.49
CA ARG A 23 -9.33 -7.20 -10.45
C ARG A 23 -10.01 -8.29 -11.29
N GLN A 24 -9.45 -8.65 -12.44
CA GLN A 24 -10.01 -9.69 -13.32
C GLN A 24 -9.98 -11.09 -12.68
N GLU A 25 -9.14 -11.32 -11.66
CA GLU A 25 -9.09 -12.58 -10.91
C GLU A 25 -10.26 -12.71 -9.91
N PHE A 26 -11.04 -11.64 -9.69
CA PHE A 26 -12.17 -11.61 -8.76
C PHE A 26 -13.48 -11.28 -9.47
N PRO A 27 -14.25 -12.29 -9.94
CA PRO A 27 -15.51 -12.08 -10.65
C PRO A 27 -16.54 -11.24 -9.89
N ASP A 28 -16.48 -11.23 -8.56
CA ASP A 28 -17.33 -10.41 -7.70
C ASP A 28 -17.17 -8.88 -7.93
N PHE A 29 -16.10 -8.44 -8.60
CA PHE A 29 -15.87 -7.05 -8.98
C PHE A 29 -16.31 -6.73 -10.42
N ASP A 30 -16.90 -7.69 -11.14
CA ASP A 30 -17.49 -7.43 -12.44
C ASP A 30 -18.84 -6.73 -12.29
N ALA A 31 -18.85 -5.42 -12.53
CA ALA A 31 -20.05 -4.59 -12.49
C ALA A 31 -21.12 -5.01 -13.53
N THR A 32 -20.76 -5.81 -14.54
CA THR A 32 -21.67 -6.27 -15.59
C THR A 32 -22.33 -7.62 -15.28
N ALA A 33 -21.87 -8.33 -14.23
CA ALA A 33 -22.35 -9.66 -13.86
C ALA A 33 -23.74 -9.68 -13.20
N GLY A 34 -24.37 -8.51 -12.98
CA GLY A 34 -25.73 -8.40 -12.42
C GLY A 34 -25.84 -8.65 -10.91
N GLY A 35 -24.71 -8.72 -10.19
CA GLY A 35 -24.62 -8.83 -8.74
C GLY A 35 -24.45 -7.47 -8.02
N PRO A 36 -24.22 -7.47 -6.69
CA PRO A 36 -23.90 -6.26 -5.95
C PRO A 36 -22.64 -5.59 -6.49
N LEU A 37 -22.71 -4.28 -6.74
CA LEU A 37 -21.56 -3.50 -7.19
C LEU A 37 -20.53 -3.36 -6.05
N ARG A 38 -19.33 -3.89 -6.26
CA ARG A 38 -18.20 -3.73 -5.33
C ARG A 38 -17.29 -2.59 -5.76
N PHE A 39 -16.90 -1.75 -4.80
CA PHE A 39 -15.96 -0.65 -5.01
C PHE A 39 -14.53 -1.11 -4.74
N THR A 40 -13.57 -0.55 -5.51
CA THR A 40 -12.15 -0.95 -5.44
C THR A 40 -11.26 0.04 -4.70
N GLY A 41 -11.81 1.11 -4.11
CA GLY A 41 -11.01 2.20 -3.55
C GLY A 41 -10.32 3.03 -4.64
N GLU A 42 -9.13 3.56 -4.34
CA GLU A 42 -8.35 4.48 -5.20
C GLU A 42 -7.42 3.73 -6.18
N MET A 43 -7.98 2.77 -6.93
CA MET A 43 -7.25 2.01 -7.92
C MET A 43 -7.24 2.71 -9.28
N VAL A 44 -6.09 2.63 -9.98
CA VAL A 44 -5.90 3.22 -11.31
C VAL A 44 -6.04 2.15 -12.39
N TYR A 45 -6.82 2.44 -13.42
CA TYR A 45 -7.15 1.52 -14.50
C TYR A 45 -6.94 2.14 -15.88
N PRO A 46 -6.63 1.35 -16.92
CA PRO A 46 -6.36 1.88 -18.26
C PRO A 46 -7.57 2.63 -18.85
N TRP A 47 -8.78 2.12 -18.64
CA TRP A 47 -10.02 2.73 -19.14
C TRP A 47 -10.26 4.15 -18.60
N GLN A 48 -9.71 4.52 -17.44
CA GLN A 48 -9.84 5.89 -16.91
C GLN A 48 -9.19 6.92 -17.86
N PHE A 49 -8.11 6.52 -18.53
CA PHE A 49 -7.40 7.34 -19.52
C PHE A 49 -8.02 7.27 -20.92
N GLU A 50 -9.11 6.51 -21.09
CA GLU A 50 -9.90 6.42 -22.32
C GLU A 50 -11.22 7.18 -22.17
N GLU A 51 -11.77 7.21 -20.95
CA GLU A 51 -13.12 7.70 -20.67
C GLU A 51 -13.14 9.09 -20.00
N ASP A 52 -12.20 9.42 -19.10
CA ASP A 52 -12.17 10.71 -18.42
C ASP A 52 -11.48 11.78 -19.30
N PRO A 53 -12.19 12.83 -19.77
CA PRO A 53 -11.61 13.87 -20.61
C PRO A 53 -10.40 14.59 -20.00
N ALA A 54 -10.31 14.65 -18.67
CA ALA A 54 -9.16 15.24 -17.98
C ALA A 54 -7.93 14.33 -18.03
N LEU A 55 -8.12 13.01 -18.13
CA LEU A 55 -7.04 12.02 -18.15
C LEU A 55 -6.64 11.58 -19.55
N VAL A 56 -7.53 11.66 -20.55
CA VAL A 56 -7.25 11.30 -21.95
C VAL A 56 -5.94 11.90 -22.48
N PRO A 57 -5.62 13.20 -22.25
CA PRO A 57 -4.35 13.76 -22.71
C PRO A 57 -3.10 13.09 -22.09
N LEU A 58 -3.24 12.42 -20.95
CA LEU A 58 -2.16 11.76 -20.20
C LEU A 58 -2.01 10.27 -20.54
N ARG A 59 -2.87 9.69 -21.39
CA ARG A 59 -2.87 8.25 -21.72
C ARG A 59 -1.50 7.71 -22.10
N GLY A 60 -0.77 8.43 -22.97
CA GLY A 60 0.56 8.01 -23.39
C GLY A 60 1.58 7.96 -22.25
N ALA A 61 1.50 8.89 -21.30
CA ALA A 61 2.36 8.90 -20.12
C ALA A 61 1.99 7.77 -19.14
N ALA A 62 0.70 7.52 -18.94
CA ALA A 62 0.23 6.44 -18.09
C ALA A 62 0.67 5.06 -18.62
N GLU A 63 0.56 4.83 -19.93
CA GLU A 63 1.04 3.59 -20.55
C GLU A 63 2.56 3.43 -20.44
N ALA A 64 3.32 4.52 -20.64
CA ALA A 64 4.77 4.48 -20.46
C ALA A 64 5.16 4.12 -19.02
N LEU A 65 4.43 4.62 -18.02
CA LEU A 65 4.63 4.26 -16.61
C LEU A 65 4.23 2.81 -16.32
N ALA A 66 3.09 2.37 -16.83
CA ALA A 66 2.58 1.01 -16.62
C ALA A 66 3.51 -0.05 -17.22
N ALA A 67 4.09 0.22 -18.40
CA ALA A 67 5.01 -0.66 -19.10
C ALA A 67 6.47 -0.59 -18.61
N ARG A 68 6.79 0.35 -17.71
CA ARG A 68 8.17 0.57 -17.25
C ARG A 68 8.68 -0.60 -16.42
N THR A 69 9.81 -1.19 -16.82
CA THR A 69 10.40 -2.38 -16.18
C THR A 69 11.69 -2.11 -15.42
N ASP A 70 12.34 -0.97 -15.66
CA ASP A 70 13.66 -0.61 -15.13
C ASP A 70 13.60 0.17 -13.81
N TRP A 71 12.60 -0.12 -12.96
CA TRP A 71 12.52 0.50 -11.66
C TRP A 71 13.73 0.10 -10.80
N PRO A 72 14.46 1.06 -10.22
CA PRO A 72 15.51 0.73 -9.28
C PRO A 72 14.88 0.14 -8.00
N ALA A 73 15.70 -0.53 -7.20
CA ALA A 73 15.28 -0.89 -5.86
C ALA A 73 14.88 0.38 -5.09
N LEU A 74 13.63 0.42 -4.63
CA LEU A 74 13.12 1.58 -3.88
C LEU A 74 13.77 1.68 -2.50
N TYR A 75 14.10 0.53 -1.91
CA TYR A 75 14.67 0.43 -0.57
C TYR A 75 15.89 -0.48 -0.55
N ASP A 76 16.88 -0.10 0.25
CA ASP A 76 17.99 -0.96 0.66
C ASP A 76 17.59 -1.71 1.93
N LEU A 77 17.31 -3.01 1.80
CA LEU A 77 16.80 -3.84 2.89
C LEU A 77 17.85 -4.07 3.99
N ASP A 78 19.14 -4.14 3.65
CA ASP A 78 20.20 -4.29 4.64
C ASP A 78 20.33 -3.01 5.48
N ARG A 79 20.14 -1.85 4.85
CA ARG A 79 20.10 -0.56 5.57
C ARG A 79 18.87 -0.43 6.47
N LEU A 80 17.72 -0.91 6.03
CA LEU A 80 16.51 -0.96 6.86
C LEU A 80 16.67 -1.89 8.07
N ALA A 81 17.24 -3.08 7.85
CA ALA A 81 17.55 -4.03 8.93
C ALA A 81 18.63 -3.52 9.89
N ALA A 82 19.52 -2.64 9.43
CA ALA A 82 20.54 -2.00 10.26
C ALA A 82 20.11 -0.64 10.83
N ASN A 83 18.84 -0.23 10.71
CA ASN A 83 18.38 1.10 11.14
C ASN A 83 18.67 1.37 12.64
N GLU A 84 19.19 2.56 12.95
CA GLU A 84 19.53 3.01 14.30
C GLU A 84 18.57 4.07 14.85
N VAL A 85 17.74 4.66 13.98
CA VAL A 85 16.78 5.69 14.34
C VAL A 85 15.50 5.03 14.87
N PRO A 86 14.98 5.36 16.06
CA PRO A 86 13.71 4.80 16.52
C PRO A 86 12.58 5.08 15.53
N VAL A 87 11.78 4.05 15.19
CA VAL A 87 10.63 4.20 14.28
C VAL A 87 9.36 3.76 14.99
N LEU A 88 8.33 4.59 14.89
CA LEU A 88 7.04 4.39 15.54
C LEU A 88 5.97 4.43 14.44
N ALA A 89 5.15 3.39 14.36
CA ALA A 89 4.12 3.29 13.32
C ALA A 89 2.75 3.00 13.92
N ALA A 90 1.74 3.77 13.51
CA ALA A 90 0.34 3.38 13.68
C ALA A 90 -0.03 2.43 12.53
N VAL A 91 -0.61 1.29 12.86
CA VAL A 91 -1.14 0.32 11.89
C VAL A 91 -2.62 0.16 12.15
N TYR A 92 -3.45 0.58 11.19
CA TYR A 92 -4.89 0.48 11.32
C TYR A 92 -5.34 -0.94 10.97
N HIS A 93 -6.19 -1.52 11.80
CA HIS A 93 -6.55 -2.94 11.72
C HIS A 93 -7.32 -3.28 10.45
N ASP A 94 -8.30 -2.44 10.11
CA ASP A 94 -9.22 -2.58 8.97
C ASP A 94 -8.96 -1.49 7.91
N ASP A 95 -7.68 -1.22 7.62
CA ASP A 95 -7.29 -0.29 6.57
C ASP A 95 -7.58 -0.88 5.18
N MET A 96 -8.37 -0.15 4.38
CA MET A 96 -8.72 -0.59 3.03
C MET A 96 -7.59 -0.42 2.00
N PHE A 97 -6.57 0.38 2.30
CA PHE A 97 -5.48 0.73 1.39
C PHE A 97 -4.17 0.03 1.72
N VAL A 98 -3.89 -0.16 3.02
CA VAL A 98 -2.65 -0.80 3.47
C VAL A 98 -2.99 -2.06 4.24
N ASP A 99 -2.78 -3.22 3.61
CA ASP A 99 -3.02 -4.50 4.27
C ASP A 99 -2.17 -4.63 5.56
N ARG A 100 -2.86 -4.95 6.67
CA ARG A 100 -2.23 -5.06 7.99
C ARG A 100 -1.10 -6.09 8.01
N GLU A 101 -1.29 -7.25 7.39
CA GLU A 101 -0.28 -8.31 7.45
C GLU A 101 0.98 -7.91 6.68
N GLN A 102 0.82 -7.26 5.52
CA GLN A 102 1.94 -6.70 4.76
C GLN A 102 2.66 -5.58 5.53
N ALA A 103 1.91 -4.71 6.22
CA ALA A 103 2.49 -3.69 7.07
C ALA A 103 3.32 -4.30 8.22
N LEU A 104 2.83 -5.37 8.85
CA LEU A 104 3.55 -6.06 9.92
C LEU A 104 4.80 -6.80 9.43
N VAL A 105 4.78 -7.37 8.21
CA VAL A 105 5.99 -7.93 7.59
C VAL A 105 7.05 -6.85 7.37
N THR A 106 6.62 -5.65 6.96
CA THR A 106 7.53 -4.51 6.80
C THR A 106 8.08 -4.05 8.15
N ALA A 107 7.22 -3.99 9.17
CA ALA A 107 7.62 -3.62 10.53
C ALA A 107 8.70 -4.54 11.10
N ASP A 108 8.58 -5.86 10.89
CA ASP A 108 9.55 -6.86 11.36
C ASP A 108 10.91 -6.74 10.65
N ALA A 109 10.93 -6.29 9.40
CA ALA A 109 12.15 -6.12 8.62
C ALA A 109 12.96 -4.86 8.99
N VAL A 110 12.37 -3.88 9.68
CA VAL A 110 13.04 -2.61 10.04
C VAL A 110 13.44 -2.63 11.50
N ARG A 111 14.76 -2.64 11.78
CA ARG A 111 15.25 -2.64 13.16
C ARG A 111 14.81 -1.38 13.91
N GLY A 112 14.30 -1.58 15.12
CA GLY A 112 13.87 -0.49 16.00
C GLY A 112 12.49 0.08 15.68
N LEU A 113 11.77 -0.50 14.71
CA LEU A 113 10.38 -0.15 14.43
C LEU A 113 9.45 -0.80 15.46
N ARG A 114 8.59 0.01 16.08
CA ARG A 114 7.54 -0.42 17.01
C ARG A 114 6.19 0.00 16.46
N THR A 115 5.25 -0.95 16.43
CA THR A 115 3.89 -0.71 15.93
C THR A 115 2.90 -0.53 17.07
N TRP A 116 1.97 0.40 16.91
CA TRP A 116 0.68 0.41 17.60
C TRP A 116 -0.39 -0.01 16.61
N VAL A 117 -0.92 -1.22 16.77
CA VAL A 117 -2.03 -1.74 15.96
C VAL A 117 -3.35 -1.35 16.61
N THR A 118 -4.27 -0.76 15.85
CA THR A 118 -5.54 -0.24 16.40
C THR A 118 -6.68 -0.37 15.40
N ASP A 119 -7.87 -0.70 15.90
CA ASP A 119 -9.15 -0.72 15.16
C ASP A 119 -9.98 0.56 15.37
N ALA A 120 -9.48 1.49 16.20
CA ALA A 120 -10.19 2.73 16.51
C ALA A 120 -10.22 3.75 15.36
N TYR A 121 -9.38 3.55 14.34
CA TYR A 121 -9.20 4.48 13.22
C TYR A 121 -9.09 3.73 11.89
N ALA A 122 -9.42 4.43 10.81
CA ALA A 122 -9.15 4.00 9.44
C ALA A 122 -7.89 4.71 8.90
N HIS A 123 -7.66 4.56 7.59
CA HIS A 123 -6.48 5.08 6.88
C HIS A 123 -6.13 6.54 7.19
N ASP A 124 -7.13 7.40 7.42
CA ASP A 124 -6.93 8.82 7.68
C ASP A 124 -6.78 9.19 9.17
N GLY A 125 -6.53 8.21 10.06
CA GLY A 125 -6.49 8.39 11.52
C GLY A 125 -5.65 9.58 12.01
N VAL A 126 -4.44 9.78 11.46
CA VAL A 126 -3.54 10.91 11.83
C VAL A 126 -4.19 12.26 11.54
N ARG A 127 -4.99 12.36 10.47
CA ARG A 127 -5.69 13.58 10.09
C ARG A 127 -7.01 13.73 10.85
N ALA A 128 -7.68 12.62 11.14
CA ALA A 128 -8.95 12.59 11.82
C ALA A 128 -8.84 12.96 13.31
N ASP A 129 -7.75 12.57 13.97
CA ASP A 129 -7.56 12.75 15.40
C ASP A 129 -6.09 12.96 15.78
N ALA A 130 -5.80 14.09 16.42
CA ALA A 130 -4.46 14.42 16.92
C ALA A 130 -3.95 13.40 17.96
N ALA A 131 -4.85 12.67 18.64
CA ALA A 131 -4.50 11.64 19.61
C ALA A 131 -3.63 10.52 19.00
N VAL A 132 -3.74 10.26 17.70
CA VAL A 132 -2.87 9.30 17.00
C VAL A 132 -1.41 9.76 17.04
N LEU A 133 -1.16 11.02 16.74
CA LEU A 133 0.20 11.59 16.80
C LEU A 133 0.71 11.66 18.25
N ASP A 134 -0.13 12.11 19.18
CA ASP A 134 0.23 12.20 20.60
C ASP A 134 0.63 10.82 21.15
N ARG A 135 -0.09 9.76 20.77
CA ARG A 135 0.23 8.37 21.14
C ARG A 135 1.60 7.95 20.60
N LEU A 136 1.90 8.22 19.33
CA LEU A 136 3.20 7.87 18.74
C LEU A 136 4.36 8.62 19.42
N ILE A 137 4.16 9.89 19.77
CA ILE A 137 5.14 10.69 20.52
C ILE A 137 5.35 10.09 21.93
N ALA A 138 4.28 9.75 22.64
CA ALA A 138 4.35 9.12 23.97
C ALA A 138 5.09 7.78 23.91
N MET A 139 4.83 6.95 22.89
CA MET A 139 5.57 5.70 22.66
C MET A 139 7.07 5.97 22.42
N GLY A 140 7.40 7.03 21.69
CA GLY A 140 8.77 7.49 21.48
C GLY A 140 9.49 7.90 22.77
N ARG A 141 8.74 8.42 23.75
CA ARG A 141 9.23 8.80 25.09
C ARG A 141 9.25 7.64 26.10
N GLY A 142 8.66 6.48 25.76
CA GLY A 142 8.54 5.35 26.67
C GLY A 142 7.47 5.56 27.75
N GLU A 143 6.51 6.45 27.51
CA GLU A 143 5.42 6.76 28.44
C GLU A 143 4.26 5.75 28.34
N VAL A 144 4.27 4.91 27.30
CA VAL A 144 3.22 3.95 26.96
C VAL A 144 3.73 2.73 26.20
#